data_AF-A0A514BVB9-F1
#
_entry.id   AF-A0A514BVB9-F1
#
_cell.length_a   1.000
_cell.length_b   1.000
_cell.length_c   1.000
_cell.angle_alpha   90.00
_cell.angle_beta   90.00
_cell.angle_gamma   90.00
#
_symmetry.space_group_name_H-M   'P 1'
#
loop_
_entity.id
_entity.type
_entity.pdbx_description
1 polymer ?
#
loop_
_entity_poly.entity_id
_entity_poly.type
_entity_poly.pdbx_seq_one_letter_code
_entity_poly.pdbx_strand_id
1 'polypeptide(L)'
;MKLQVVMILGLLFTGNVQAQMNNNQHHQNQQRIQNQNHRAEQHRQGYMNSQQQMQQPPQPTGYWETTWGAIAPSPVGGVVGAAVGAKSKKEAERLALKDCEAKGGGRARLESPITTSVA
;
A
#
# COMPACT_ATOMS: atom_id res chain seq x y z
N MET A 1 -87.55 19.07 -2.95
CA MET A 1 -86.34 18.78 -3.77
C MET A 1 -85.04 19.29 -3.12
N LYS A 2 -84.87 19.17 -1.78
CA LYS A 2 -83.68 19.70 -1.06
C LYS A 2 -82.78 18.60 -0.45
N LEU A 3 -83.23 17.35 -0.36
CA LEU A 3 -82.45 16.25 0.23
C LEU A 3 -81.52 15.51 -0.77
N GLN A 4 -81.91 15.42 -2.04
CA GLN A 4 -81.12 14.72 -3.08
C GLN A 4 -79.82 15.42 -3.45
N VAL A 5 -79.78 16.76 -3.36
CA VAL A 5 -78.60 17.57 -3.71
C VAL A 5 -77.48 17.42 -2.67
N VAL A 6 -77.82 17.14 -1.41
CA VAL A 6 -76.82 16.99 -0.32
C VAL A 6 -76.05 15.67 -0.44
N MET A 7 -76.69 14.59 -0.91
CA MET A 7 -76.03 13.28 -1.08
C MET A 7 -75.07 13.24 -2.27
N ILE A 8 -75.36 13.98 -3.35
CA ILE A 8 -74.49 14.03 -4.54
C ILE A 8 -73.25 14.91 -4.28
N LEU A 9 -73.38 15.99 -3.49
CA LEU A 9 -72.21 16.78 -3.09
C LEU A 9 -71.29 16.01 -2.12
N GLY A 10 -71.79 15.16 -1.24
CA GLY A 10 -70.95 14.45 -0.26
C GLY A 10 -69.95 13.45 -0.85
N LEU A 11 -70.27 12.82 -2.00
CA LEU A 11 -69.44 11.76 -2.59
C LEU A 11 -68.29 12.27 -3.47
N LEU A 12 -68.33 13.52 -3.94
CA LEU A 12 -67.27 14.10 -4.78
C LEU A 12 -66.10 14.69 -3.96
N PHE A 13 -66.30 14.95 -2.66
CA PHE A 13 -65.25 15.52 -1.80
C PHE A 13 -64.31 14.47 -1.19
N THR A 14 -64.69 13.19 -1.10
CA THR A 14 -63.85 12.16 -0.47
C THR A 14 -62.85 11.50 -1.42
N GLY A 15 -63.13 11.49 -2.73
CA GLY A 15 -62.24 10.84 -3.72
C GLY A 15 -60.88 11.52 -3.91
N ASN A 16 -60.83 12.86 -3.81
CA ASN A 16 -59.60 13.62 -4.08
C ASN A 16 -58.63 13.62 -2.89
N VAL A 17 -59.13 13.45 -1.67
CA VAL A 17 -58.31 13.51 -0.45
C VAL A 17 -57.45 12.25 -0.30
N GLN A 18 -57.98 11.08 -0.69
CA GLN A 18 -57.27 9.80 -0.61
C GLN A 18 -56.06 9.72 -1.57
N ALA A 19 -56.18 10.28 -2.77
CA ALA A 19 -55.10 10.30 -3.77
C ALA A 19 -53.96 11.25 -3.36
N GLN A 20 -54.28 12.40 -2.76
CA GLN A 20 -53.29 13.39 -2.31
C GLN A 20 -52.46 12.88 -1.12
N MET A 21 -53.06 12.14 -0.19
CA MET A 21 -52.35 11.58 0.97
C MET A 21 -51.38 10.46 0.57
N ASN A 22 -51.73 9.66 -0.43
CA ASN A 22 -50.90 8.57 -0.97
C ASN A 22 -49.65 9.12 -1.69
N ASN A 23 -49.79 10.17 -2.50
CA ASN A 23 -48.67 10.79 -3.21
C ASN A 23 -47.66 11.45 -2.24
N ASN A 24 -48.17 12.08 -1.17
CA ASN A 24 -47.32 12.62 -0.10
C ASN A 24 -46.54 11.53 0.66
N GLN A 25 -47.16 10.39 0.95
CA GLN A 25 -46.46 9.25 1.57
C GLN A 25 -45.36 8.69 0.67
N HIS A 26 -45.61 8.56 -0.63
CA HIS A 26 -44.58 8.10 -1.57
C HIS A 26 -43.38 9.05 -1.62
N HIS A 27 -43.63 10.36 -1.69
CA HIS A 27 -42.56 11.36 -1.64
C HIS A 27 -41.75 11.30 -0.33
N GLN A 28 -42.42 11.19 0.82
CA GLN A 28 -41.72 11.06 2.11
C GLN A 28 -40.90 9.77 2.18
N ASN A 29 -41.43 8.65 1.68
CA ASN A 29 -40.69 7.39 1.72
C ASN A 29 -39.47 7.41 0.80
N GLN A 30 -39.58 8.04 -0.38
CA GLN A 30 -38.44 8.26 -1.28
C GLN A 30 -37.35 9.11 -0.60
N GLN A 31 -37.72 10.17 0.11
CA GLN A 31 -36.76 11.00 0.86
C GLN A 31 -36.05 10.21 1.97
N ARG A 32 -36.78 9.35 2.69
CA ARG A 32 -36.19 8.48 3.72
C ARG A 32 -35.17 7.52 3.13
N ILE A 33 -35.48 6.91 1.99
CA ILE A 33 -34.58 5.98 1.30
C ILE A 33 -33.32 6.72 0.83
N GLN A 34 -33.46 7.92 0.24
CA GLN A 34 -32.31 8.72 -0.16
C GLN A 34 -31.42 9.11 1.02
N ASN A 35 -32.00 9.52 2.15
CA ASN A 35 -31.25 9.84 3.36
C ASN A 35 -30.53 8.61 3.93
N GLN A 36 -31.20 7.45 3.96
CA GLN A 36 -30.57 6.19 4.39
C GLN A 36 -29.38 5.82 3.50
N ASN A 37 -29.52 5.93 2.18
CA ASN A 37 -28.44 5.66 1.24
C ASN A 37 -27.25 6.60 1.46
N HIS A 38 -27.51 7.90 1.63
CA HIS A 38 -26.46 8.88 1.89
C HIS A 38 -25.66 8.56 3.16
N ARG A 39 -26.34 8.20 4.26
CA ARG A 39 -25.67 7.82 5.52
C ARG A 39 -24.83 6.54 5.36
N ALA A 40 -25.32 5.57 4.59
CA ALA A 40 -24.58 4.35 4.29
C ALA A 40 -23.34 4.63 3.42
N GLU A 41 -23.43 5.54 2.46
CA GLU A 41 -22.31 5.98 1.63
C GLU A 41 -21.23 6.70 2.43
N GLN A 42 -21.62 7.57 3.37
CA GLN A 42 -20.67 8.20 4.30
C GLN A 42 -19.91 7.15 5.11
N HIS A 43 -20.61 6.16 5.64
CA HIS A 43 -19.99 5.08 6.42
C HIS A 43 -19.04 4.23 5.56
N ARG A 44 -19.41 3.96 4.30
CA ARG A 44 -18.55 3.27 3.32
C ARG A 44 -17.29 4.09 3.04
N GLN A 45 -17.41 5.40 2.83
CA GLN A 45 -16.26 6.27 2.59
C GLN A 45 -15.31 6.32 3.79
N GLY A 46 -15.86 6.40 5.01
CA GLY A 46 -15.08 6.33 6.24
C GLY A 46 -14.26 5.04 6.34
N TYR A 47 -14.90 3.89 6.07
CA TYR A 47 -14.22 2.59 6.05
C TYR A 47 -13.10 2.52 5.00
N MET A 48 -13.34 3.03 3.79
CA MET A 48 -12.33 3.06 2.72
C MET A 48 -11.14 3.97 3.06
N ASN A 49 -11.39 5.12 3.70
CA ASN A 49 -10.33 6.03 4.13
C ASN A 49 -9.46 5.39 5.24
N SER A 50 -10.08 4.73 6.22
CA SER A 50 -9.35 4.00 7.26
C SER A 50 -8.50 2.84 6.73
N GLN A 51 -8.96 2.16 5.67
CA GLN A 51 -8.18 1.12 5.00
C GLN A 51 -6.93 1.69 4.30
N GLN A 52 -7.06 2.85 3.66
CA GLN A 52 -5.93 3.50 2.97
C GLN A 52 -4.83 3.94 3.93
N GLN A 53 -5.18 4.35 5.16
CA GLN A 53 -4.19 4.78 6.15
C GLN A 53 -3.38 3.61 6.75
N MET A 54 -3.91 2.39 6.76
CA MET A 54 -3.19 1.19 7.26
C MET A 54 -2.29 0.52 6.21
N GLN A 55 -2.36 0.91 4.93
CA GLN A 55 -1.75 0.15 3.84
C GLN A 55 -0.42 0.70 3.33
N GLN A 56 0.15 1.76 3.92
CA GLN A 56 1.49 2.18 3.52
C GLN A 56 2.53 1.30 4.20
N PRO A 57 3.23 0.42 3.45
CA PRO A 57 4.36 -0.29 4.01
C PRO A 57 5.40 0.74 4.49
N PRO A 58 6.12 0.45 5.58
CA PRO A 58 7.18 1.33 6.04
C PRO A 58 8.17 1.57 4.89
N GLN A 59 8.42 2.84 4.60
CA GLN A 59 9.43 3.20 3.62
C GLN A 59 10.81 2.86 4.18
N PRO A 60 11.68 2.16 3.43
CA PRO A 60 13.05 1.93 3.86
C PRO A 60 13.74 3.28 4.08
N THR A 61 14.24 3.50 5.29
CA THR A 61 14.95 4.73 5.70
C THR A 61 16.48 4.64 5.52
N GLY A 62 16.97 3.51 5.00
CA GLY A 62 18.39 3.28 4.74
C GLY A 62 18.92 4.05 3.53
N TYR A 63 20.23 4.23 3.46
CA TYR A 63 20.93 4.78 2.30
C TYR A 63 21.75 3.70 1.59
N TRP A 64 21.92 3.86 0.28
CA TRP A 64 22.79 2.99 -0.51
C TRP A 64 24.25 3.32 -0.22
N GLU A 65 25.02 2.33 0.23
CA GLU A 65 26.46 2.45 0.43
C GLU A 65 27.22 1.63 -0.63
N THR A 66 28.05 2.31 -1.42
CA THR A 66 28.94 1.62 -2.36
C THR A 66 30.17 1.13 -1.61
N THR A 67 30.41 -0.18 -1.65
CA THR A 67 31.59 -0.80 -1.04
C THR A 67 32.42 -1.53 -2.08
N TRP A 68 33.66 -1.82 -1.71
CA TRP A 68 34.60 -2.55 -2.55
C TRP A 68 34.82 -3.95 -1.99
N GLY A 69 34.88 -4.92 -2.89
CA GLY A 69 35.34 -6.27 -2.62
C GLY A 69 36.55 -6.63 -3.48
N ALA A 70 37.28 -7.65 -3.04
CA ALA A 70 38.41 -8.22 -3.77
C ALA A 70 38.56 -9.69 -3.43
N ILE A 71 39.11 -10.45 -4.37
CA ILE A 71 39.46 -11.85 -4.21
C ILE A 71 40.95 -11.99 -4.55
N ALA A 72 41.64 -12.88 -3.83
CA ALA A 72 43.06 -13.12 -3.94
C ALA A 72 43.36 -14.62 -4.00
N PRO A 73 43.39 -15.23 -5.19
CA PRO A 73 43.79 -16.62 -5.33
C PRO A 73 45.28 -16.83 -5.04
N SER A 74 45.58 -17.89 -4.29
CA SER A 74 46.93 -18.42 -4.12
C SER A 74 47.31 -19.35 -5.28
N PRO A 75 48.57 -19.31 -5.76
CA PRO A 75 49.10 -20.32 -6.66
C PRO A 75 49.36 -21.68 -5.98
N VAL A 76 49.21 -21.78 -4.65
CA VAL A 76 49.55 -22.97 -3.85
C VAL A 76 48.33 -23.45 -3.06
N GLY A 77 48.07 -24.75 -3.10
CA GLY A 77 47.13 -25.41 -2.17
C GLY A 77 45.66 -25.02 -2.33
N GLY A 78 45.27 -24.36 -3.42
CA GLY A 78 43.87 -23.98 -3.68
C GLY A 78 43.31 -22.95 -2.69
N VAL A 79 44.19 -22.22 -1.98
CA VAL A 79 43.78 -21.22 -0.99
C VAL A 79 43.31 -19.95 -1.70
N VAL A 80 42.19 -19.38 -1.25
CA VAL A 80 41.66 -18.11 -1.77
C VAL A 80 41.33 -17.17 -0.61
N GLY A 81 41.86 -15.96 -0.69
CA GLY A 81 41.50 -14.85 0.19
C GLY A 81 40.38 -13.99 -0.37
N ALA A 82 39.56 -13.40 0.49
CA ALA A 82 38.48 -12.50 0.06
C ALA A 82 38.27 -11.35 1.05
N ALA A 83 37.78 -10.22 0.53
CA ALA A 83 37.35 -9.07 1.32
C ALA A 83 36.06 -8.49 0.74
N VAL A 84 35.19 -8.01 1.62
CA VAL A 84 33.91 -7.35 1.29
C VAL A 84 33.70 -6.14 2.20
N GLY A 85 32.89 -5.17 1.78
CA GLY A 85 32.53 -4.03 2.63
C GLY A 85 33.65 -2.99 2.81
N ALA A 86 34.71 -3.04 2.01
CA ALA A 86 35.82 -2.10 2.18
C ALA A 86 35.47 -0.71 1.63
N LYS A 87 35.95 0.33 2.32
CA LYS A 87 35.72 1.74 1.94
C LYS A 87 36.47 2.17 0.67
N SER A 88 37.42 1.36 0.20
CA SER A 88 38.18 1.63 -1.02
C SER A 88 38.66 0.35 -1.67
N LYS A 89 38.90 0.40 -2.99
CA LYS A 89 39.51 -0.68 -3.76
C LYS A 89 40.82 -1.17 -3.14
N LYS A 90 41.73 -0.24 -2.81
CA LYS A 90 43.05 -0.55 -2.24
C LYS A 90 42.94 -1.28 -0.90
N GLU A 91 41.96 -0.88 -0.09
CA GLU A 91 41.70 -1.56 1.19
C GLU A 91 41.13 -2.97 0.96
N ALA A 92 40.20 -3.14 0.01
CA ALA A 92 39.69 -4.46 -0.35
C ALA A 92 40.82 -5.39 -0.80
N GLU A 93 41.69 -4.94 -1.71
CA GLU A 93 42.83 -5.69 -2.22
C GLU A 93 43.80 -6.10 -1.09
N ARG A 94 44.15 -5.16 -0.21
CA ARG A 94 45.03 -5.41 0.94
C ARG A 94 44.43 -6.44 1.89
N LEU A 95 43.14 -6.33 2.18
CA LEU A 95 42.43 -7.26 3.07
C LEU A 95 42.34 -8.67 2.46
N ALA A 96 42.03 -8.77 1.16
CA ALA A 96 41.96 -10.06 0.47
C ALA A 96 43.31 -10.78 0.43
N LEU A 97 44.41 -10.06 0.18
CA LEU A 97 45.76 -10.62 0.23
C LEU A 97 46.12 -11.12 1.65
N LYS A 98 45.83 -10.30 2.67
CA LYS A 98 46.08 -10.67 4.07
C LYS A 98 45.28 -11.90 4.48
N ASP A 99 44.02 -12.00 4.06
CA ASP A 99 43.17 -13.17 4.30
C ASP A 99 43.74 -14.43 3.62
N CYS A 100 44.23 -14.30 2.38
CA CYS A 100 44.87 -15.41 1.67
C CYS A 100 46.15 -15.90 2.39
N GLU A 101 47.00 -14.98 2.84
CA GLU A 101 48.23 -15.30 3.58
C GLU A 101 47.92 -15.97 4.92
N ALA A 102 46.93 -15.45 5.65
CA ALA A 102 46.50 -16.01 6.94
C ALA A 102 45.96 -17.46 6.80
N LYS A 103 45.35 -17.78 5.66
CA LYS A 103 44.89 -19.14 5.30
C LYS A 103 46.02 -20.06 4.81
N GLY A 104 47.27 -19.58 4.77
CA GLY A 104 48.43 -20.37 4.34
C GLY A 104 48.67 -20.36 2.83
N GLY A 105 48.06 -19.42 2.09
CA GLY A 105 48.22 -19.31 0.64
C GLY A 105 49.56 -18.74 0.15
N GLY A 106 50.50 -18.38 1.04
CA GLY A 106 51.77 -17.78 0.61
C GLY A 106 51.59 -16.51 -0.24
N ARG A 107 52.44 -16.28 -1.24
CA ARG A 107 52.34 -15.10 -2.13
C ARG A 107 51.14 -15.23 -3.08
N ALA A 108 50.00 -14.70 -2.65
CA ALA A 108 48.78 -14.61 -3.42
C ALA A 108 48.86 -13.57 -4.55
N ARG A 109 47.98 -13.70 -5.56
CA ARG A 109 47.78 -12.71 -6.61
C ARG A 109 46.36 -12.15 -6.48
N LEU A 110 46.18 -10.87 -6.79
CA LEU A 110 44.84 -10.28 -6.88
C LEU A 110 44.16 -10.74 -8.17
N GLU A 111 42.91 -11.19 -8.07
CA GLU A 111 41.99 -11.12 -9.20
C GLU A 111 41.23 -9.79 -9.13
N SER A 112 40.75 -9.32 -10.28
CA SER A 112 40.16 -7.99 -10.43
C SER A 112 39.15 -7.65 -9.32
N PRO A 113 39.13 -6.40 -8.82
CA PRO A 113 38.22 -6.00 -7.74
C PRO A 113 36.76 -6.17 -8.18
N ILE A 114 35.97 -6.81 -7.33
CA ILE A 114 34.52 -6.90 -7.46
C ILE A 114 33.90 -5.73 -6.70
N THR A 115 33.33 -4.75 -7.41
CA THR A 115 32.53 -3.70 -6.78
C THR A 115 31.16 -4.26 -6.45
N THR A 116 30.88 -4.51 -5.18
CA THR A 116 29.56 -4.96 -4.71
C THR A 116 28.83 -3.81 -3.99
N SER A 117 27.73 -3.36 -4.59
CA SER A 117 26.72 -2.54 -3.93
C SER A 117 25.81 -3.48 -3.13
N VAL A 118 25.68 -3.28 -1.82
CA VAL A 118 24.81 -4.10 -0.95
C VAL A 118 23.55 -3.28 -0.59
N ALA A 119 22.37 -3.91 -0.66
CA ALA A 119 21.05 -3.34 -0.38
C ALA A 119 20.64 -3.53 1.08
#